data_AF-Q0T410-F1
#
_entry.id   AF-Q0T410-F1
#
_cell.length_a   1.000
_cell.length_b   1.000
_cell.length_c   1.000
_cell.angle_alpha   90.00
_cell.angle_beta   90.00
_cell.angle_gamma   90.00
#
_symmetry.space_group_name_H-M   'P 1'
#
loop_
_entity.id
_entity.type
_entity.pdbx_description
1 polymer ?
#
loop_
_entity_poly.entity_id
_entity_poly.type
_entity_poly.pdbx_seq_one_letter_code
_entity_poly.pdbx_strand_id
1 'polypeptide(L)'
;MDIAHQFWHIPHEKIWIEDQSTNCGENARFSITLLNQAVERVHTAIVVQDPTMQRRTMATFRRMTGDNPDAPRWLSYPGFVPQLGNNADSVIFINQLQGLWPVERYLSLLTGELPRLHDDSDGYGPRG
;
A
#
# COMPACT_ATOMS: atom_id res chain seq x y z
N MET A 1 -15.08 6.35 5.54
CA MET A 1 -14.36 7.64 5.72
C MET A 1 -14.27 8.04 7.19
N ASP A 2 -14.90 7.27 8.07
CA ASP A 2 -15.21 7.69 9.43
C ASP A 2 -14.03 7.63 10.40
N ILE A 3 -13.06 6.74 10.19
CA ILE A 3 -11.96 6.53 11.15
C ILE A 3 -11.08 7.79 11.29
N ALA A 4 -10.62 8.37 10.18
CA ALA A 4 -9.71 9.52 10.19
C ALA A 4 -10.33 10.76 10.85
N HIS A 5 -11.61 11.01 10.60
CA HIS A 5 -12.31 12.17 11.16
C HIS A 5 -12.88 11.89 12.56
N GLN A 6 -13.64 10.81 12.74
CA GLN A 6 -14.38 10.57 13.99
C GLN A 6 -13.48 10.11 15.13
N PHE A 7 -12.41 9.36 14.86
CA PHE A 7 -11.54 8.80 15.90
C PHE A 7 -10.21 9.55 16.01
N TRP A 8 -9.64 9.97 14.87
CA TRP A 8 -8.36 10.70 14.83
C TRP A 8 -8.51 12.21 14.74
N HIS A 9 -9.75 12.72 14.67
CA HIS A 9 -10.06 14.16 14.68
C HIS A 9 -9.36 14.96 13.57
N ILE A 10 -9.07 14.32 12.44
CA ILE A 10 -8.48 15.01 11.28
C ILE A 10 -9.57 15.88 10.64
N PRO A 11 -9.32 17.20 10.44
CA PRO A 11 -10.30 18.09 9.81
C PRO A 11 -10.63 17.67 8.37
N HIS A 12 -11.88 17.87 7.94
CA HIS A 12 -12.34 17.45 6.60
C HIS A 12 -11.53 18.11 5.48
N GLU A 13 -11.10 19.36 5.65
CA GLU A 13 -10.27 20.09 4.69
C GLU A 13 -8.86 19.51 4.51
N LYS A 14 -8.43 18.61 5.42
CA LYS A 14 -7.16 17.87 5.34
C LYS A 14 -7.31 16.47 4.76
N ILE A 15 -8.53 16.05 4.40
CA ILE A 15 -8.82 14.71 3.88
C ILE A 15 -9.30 14.84 2.44
N TRP A 16 -8.53 14.28 1.50
CA TRP A 16 -8.97 14.12 0.12
C TRP A 16 -9.40 12.67 -0.10
N ILE A 17 -10.58 12.49 -0.71
CA ILE A 17 -11.15 11.16 -0.97
C ILE A 17 -10.88 10.79 -2.42
N GLU A 18 -10.38 9.59 -2.60
CA GLU A 18 -10.44 8.86 -3.86
C GLU A 18 -11.17 7.54 -3.55
N ASP A 19 -12.36 7.35 -4.11
CA ASP A 19 -13.27 6.23 -3.82
C ASP A 19 -13.72 5.45 -5.07
N GLN A 20 -13.04 5.66 -6.20
CA GLN A 20 -13.36 5.07 -7.49
C GLN A 20 -12.41 3.93 -7.88
N SER A 21 -11.25 3.80 -7.23
CA SER A 21 -10.29 2.74 -7.53
C SER A 21 -10.80 1.34 -7.15
N THR A 22 -10.62 0.40 -8.08
CA THR A 22 -11.04 -1.01 -7.92
C THR A 22 -9.86 -1.97 -7.72
N ASN A 23 -8.63 -1.49 -7.96
CA ASN A 23 -7.42 -2.30 -7.88
C ASN A 23 -6.17 -1.43 -7.60
N CYS A 24 -5.07 -2.06 -7.22
CA CYS A 24 -3.83 -1.35 -6.84
C CYS A 24 -3.25 -0.44 -7.95
N GLY A 25 -3.47 -0.77 -9.23
CA GLY A 25 -3.08 0.10 -10.33
C GLY A 25 -3.87 1.40 -10.32
N GLU A 26 -5.19 1.30 -10.16
CA GLU A 26 -6.06 2.46 -10.04
C GLU A 26 -5.81 3.27 -8.79
N ASN A 27 -5.53 2.64 -7.64
CA ASN A 27 -5.16 3.37 -6.41
C ASN A 27 -4.00 4.32 -6.69
N ALA A 28 -2.94 3.84 -7.36
CA ALA A 28 -1.79 4.66 -7.68
C ALA A 28 -2.13 5.76 -8.70
N ARG A 29 -2.82 5.39 -9.79
CA ARG A 29 -3.17 6.32 -10.87
C ARG A 29 -4.08 7.45 -10.39
N PHE A 30 -5.15 7.13 -9.68
CA PHE A 30 -6.11 8.11 -9.20
C PHE A 30 -5.53 8.97 -8.07
N SER A 31 -4.71 8.39 -7.18
CA SER A 31 -3.97 9.18 -6.20
C SER A 31 -3.05 10.20 -6.87
N ILE A 32 -2.31 9.81 -7.92
CA ILE A 32 -1.43 10.72 -8.66
C ILE A 32 -2.26 11.83 -9.34
N THR A 33 -3.39 11.48 -9.98
CA THR A 33 -4.29 12.47 -10.59
C THR A 33 -4.79 13.48 -9.56
N LEU A 34 -5.19 13.02 -8.37
CA LEU A 34 -5.66 13.87 -7.28
C LEU A 34 -4.54 14.78 -6.75
N LEU A 35 -3.33 14.25 -6.56
CA LEU A 35 -2.17 15.05 -6.14
C LEU A 35 -1.80 16.13 -7.16
N ASN A 36 -1.98 15.87 -8.46
CA ASN A 36 -1.72 16.86 -9.51
C ASN A 36 -2.78 17.99 -9.55
N GLN A 37 -3.92 17.83 -8.88
CA GLN A 37 -4.94 18.88 -8.72
C GLN A 37 -4.70 19.75 -7.48
N ALA A 38 -3.71 19.42 -6.65
CA ALA A 38 -3.39 20.19 -5.47
C ALA A 38 -2.95 21.62 -5.83
N VAL A 39 -3.44 22.60 -5.07
CA VAL A 39 -3.05 24.02 -5.22
C VAL A 39 -1.55 24.20 -4.96
N GLU A 40 -1.03 23.49 -3.96
CA GLU A 40 0.40 23.42 -3.66
C GLU A 40 0.98 22.09 -4.11
N ARG A 41 2.17 22.16 -4.72
CA ARG A 41 2.86 20.96 -5.21
C ARG A 41 3.29 20.06 -4.06
N VAL A 42 2.88 18.80 -4.13
CA VAL A 42 3.33 17.77 -3.19
C VAL A 42 4.68 17.22 -3.65
N HIS A 43 5.73 17.47 -2.88
CA HIS A 43 7.09 17.02 -3.20
C HIS A 43 7.44 15.64 -2.62
N THR A 44 6.73 15.20 -1.59
CA THR A 44 6.95 13.91 -0.94
C THR A 44 5.63 13.39 -0.41
N ALA A 45 5.37 12.11 -0.64
CA ALA A 45 4.17 11.43 -0.17
C ALA A 45 4.55 10.11 0.51
N ILE A 46 3.88 9.79 1.61
CA ILE A 46 4.02 8.51 2.31
C ILE A 46 2.90 7.60 1.84
N VAL A 47 3.26 6.43 1.33
CA VAL A 47 2.33 5.38 0.93
C VAL A 47 2.21 4.39 2.07
N VAL A 48 0.99 4.31 2.62
CA VAL A 48 0.61 3.35 3.67
C VAL A 48 -0.30 2.30 3.04
N GLN A 49 0.10 1.04 3.10
CA GLN A 49 -0.64 -0.09 2.57
C GLN A 49 -0.47 -1.30 3.50
N ASP A 50 -1.34 -2.30 3.35
CA ASP A 50 -1.12 -3.65 3.87
C ASP A 50 0.34 -4.08 3.64
N PRO A 51 1.08 -4.51 4.69
CA PRO A 51 2.46 -4.96 4.59
C PRO A 51 2.71 -6.00 3.49
N THR A 52 1.77 -6.91 3.19
CA THR A 52 1.98 -7.93 2.15
C THR A 52 1.99 -7.34 0.74
N MET A 53 1.24 -6.25 0.52
CA MET A 53 1.10 -5.59 -0.78
C MET A 53 1.97 -4.35 -0.95
N GLN A 54 2.57 -3.85 0.14
CA GLN A 54 3.34 -2.60 0.17
C GLN A 54 4.41 -2.53 -0.93
N ARG A 55 5.16 -3.62 -1.15
CA ARG A 55 6.22 -3.64 -2.18
C ARG A 55 5.65 -3.45 -3.59
N ARG A 56 4.56 -4.16 -3.93
CA ARG A 56 3.89 -4.03 -5.22
C ARG A 56 3.33 -2.64 -5.41
N THR A 57 2.64 -2.10 -4.41
CA THR A 57 2.10 -0.74 -4.46
C THR A 57 3.19 0.30 -4.71
N MET A 58 4.32 0.23 -4.00
CA MET A 58 5.45 1.13 -4.22
C MET A 58 6.03 1.02 -5.64
N ALA A 59 6.15 -0.20 -6.17
CA ALA A 59 6.59 -0.42 -7.55
C ALA A 59 5.59 0.17 -8.56
N THR A 60 4.29 0.05 -8.31
CA THR A 60 3.24 0.65 -9.15
C THR A 60 3.33 2.18 -9.16
N PHE A 61 3.43 2.84 -8.00
CA PHE A 61 3.60 4.30 -7.93
C PHE A 61 4.84 4.77 -8.69
N ARG A 62 5.99 4.10 -8.48
CA ARG A 62 7.23 4.40 -9.20
C ARG A 62 7.12 4.18 -10.71
N ARG A 63 6.47 3.10 -11.15
CA ARG A 63 6.23 2.84 -12.58
C ARG A 63 5.37 3.93 -13.21
N MET A 64 4.32 4.38 -12.54
CA MET A 64 3.40 5.40 -13.06
C MET A 64 4.00 6.79 -13.10
N THR A 65 4.87 7.09 -12.14
CA THR A 65 5.57 8.39 -12.10
C THR A 65 6.84 8.40 -12.94
N GLY A 66 7.49 7.26 -13.14
CA GLY A 66 8.69 7.12 -13.97
C GLY A 66 9.75 8.16 -13.64
N ASP A 67 10.25 8.82 -14.68
CA ASP A 67 11.23 9.91 -14.59
C ASP A 67 10.58 11.30 -14.53
N ASN A 68 9.28 11.41 -14.21
CA ASN A 68 8.61 12.70 -14.09
C ASN A 68 9.28 13.53 -12.98
N PRO A 69 9.97 14.64 -13.31
CA PRO A 69 10.64 15.48 -12.31
C PRO A 69 9.64 16.18 -11.37
N ASP A 70 8.36 16.19 -11.76
CA ASP A 70 7.26 16.75 -11.01
C ASP A 70 6.53 15.77 -10.10
N ALA A 71 6.86 14.49 -10.19
CA ALA A 71 6.32 13.49 -9.29
C ALA A 71 6.84 13.67 -7.86
N PRO A 72 6.00 13.40 -6.84
CA PRO A 72 6.46 13.37 -5.47
C PRO A 72 7.44 12.20 -5.25
N ARG A 73 8.38 12.40 -4.33
CA ARG A 73 9.16 11.29 -3.78
C ARG A 73 8.24 10.38 -2.96
N TRP A 74 8.14 9.12 -3.36
CA TRP A 74 7.36 8.10 -2.65
C TRP A 74 8.14 7.46 -1.50
N LEU A 75 7.65 7.63 -0.27
CA LEU A 75 8.15 6.97 0.93
C LEU A 75 7.22 5.81 1.31
N SER A 76 7.79 4.70 1.78
CA SER A 76 7.04 3.49 2.13
C SER A 76 6.87 3.38 3.65
N TYR A 77 5.63 3.23 4.14
CA TYR A 77 5.35 3.02 5.57
C TYR A 77 4.16 2.08 5.78
N PRO A 78 4.37 0.75 5.87
CA PRO A 78 3.29 -0.21 6.11
C PRO A 78 2.79 -0.25 7.58
N GLY A 79 3.34 0.58 8.46
CA GLY A 79 3.01 0.62 9.89
C GLY A 79 3.78 -0.40 10.75
N PHE A 80 4.01 -1.61 10.26
CA PHE A 80 4.78 -2.65 10.95
C PHE A 80 5.34 -3.70 9.98
N VAL A 81 6.21 -4.58 10.48
CA VAL A 81 6.71 -5.76 9.75
C VAL A 81 6.07 -7.01 10.36
N PRO A 82 5.21 -7.75 9.63
CA PRO A 82 4.59 -8.96 10.15
C PRO A 82 5.63 -10.05 10.43
N GLN A 83 5.54 -10.68 11.59
CA GLN A 83 6.42 -11.75 12.02
C GLN A 83 5.61 -12.89 12.61
N LEU A 84 5.83 -14.10 12.10
CA LEU A 84 5.25 -15.32 12.63
C LEU A 84 6.24 -16.03 13.54
N GLY A 85 5.73 -16.68 14.58
CA GLY A 85 6.48 -17.53 15.48
C GLY A 85 5.68 -18.76 15.89
N ASN A 86 6.38 -19.81 16.31
CA ASN A 86 5.74 -21.00 16.85
C ASN A 86 5.27 -20.71 18.28
N ASN A 87 4.07 -21.19 18.62
CA ASN A 87 3.54 -21.18 19.97
C ASN A 87 2.79 -22.49 20.24
N ALA A 88 3.35 -23.32 21.13
CA ALA A 88 2.95 -24.70 21.32
C ALA A 88 2.84 -25.44 19.96
N ASP A 89 1.66 -25.96 19.63
CA ASP A 89 1.40 -26.70 18.39
C ASP A 89 0.81 -25.81 17.27
N SER A 90 1.01 -24.50 17.35
CA SER A 90 0.43 -23.52 16.41
C SER A 90 1.45 -22.48 15.94
N VAL A 91 1.09 -21.75 14.88
CA VAL A 91 1.82 -20.58 14.40
C VAL A 91 0.99 -19.33 14.73
N ILE A 92 1.63 -18.30 15.29
CA ILE A 92 0.99 -17.05 15.68
C ILE A 92 1.78 -15.84 15.18
N PHE A 93 1.13 -14.68 15.13
CA PHE A 93 1.86 -13.41 15.01
C PHE A 93 2.57 -13.08 16.32
N ILE A 94 3.85 -12.73 16.23
CA ILE A 94 4.65 -12.25 17.37
C ILE A 94 4.31 -10.78 17.65
N ASN A 95 3.87 -10.04 16.62
CA ASN A 95 3.44 -8.65 16.75
C ASN A 95 2.26 -8.55 17.73
N GLN A 96 2.45 -7.79 18.81
CA GLN A 96 1.41 -7.53 19.81
C GLN A 96 0.43 -6.44 19.32
N LEU A 97 -0.23 -6.71 18.19
CA LEU A 97 -1.17 -5.81 17.51
C LEU A 97 -2.52 -6.50 17.37
N GLN A 98 -3.60 -5.73 17.52
CA GLN A 98 -4.96 -6.20 17.26
C GLN A 98 -5.33 -6.01 15.78
N GLY A 99 -6.32 -6.78 15.30
CA GLY A 99 -6.84 -6.64 13.93
C GLY A 99 -5.94 -7.22 12.84
N LEU A 100 -4.98 -8.07 13.20
CA LEU A 100 -4.18 -8.82 12.23
C LEU A 100 -5.03 -9.89 11.53
N TRP A 101 -4.61 -10.29 10.34
CA TRP A 101 -5.27 -11.38 9.59
C TRP A 101 -5.17 -12.71 10.35
N PRO A 102 -6.09 -13.65 10.09
CA PRO A 102 -5.79 -15.06 10.32
C PRO A 102 -4.48 -15.48 9.61
N VAL A 103 -3.72 -16.39 10.20
CA VAL A 103 -2.40 -16.80 9.67
C VAL A 103 -2.53 -17.36 8.25
N GLU A 104 -3.56 -18.14 7.97
CA GLU A 104 -3.84 -18.71 6.66
C GLU A 104 -4.10 -17.63 5.62
N ARG A 105 -4.83 -16.56 6.00
CA ARG A 105 -5.10 -15.42 5.12
C ARG A 105 -3.83 -14.64 4.84
N TYR A 106 -3.00 -14.40 5.85
CA TYR A 106 -1.70 -13.76 5.67
C TYR A 106 -0.79 -14.55 4.73
N LEU A 107 -0.66 -15.86 4.93
CA LEU A 107 0.15 -16.72 4.06
C LEU A 107 -0.38 -16.75 2.63
N SER A 108 -1.70 -16.77 2.44
CA SER A 108 -2.33 -16.68 1.11
C SER A 108 -2.02 -15.34 0.43
N LEU A 109 -2.08 -14.22 1.17
CA LEU A 109 -1.73 -12.90 0.63
C LEU A 109 -0.24 -12.82 0.29
N LEU A 110 0.63 -13.23 1.21
CA LEU A 110 2.08 -13.19 1.04
C LEU A 110 2.51 -14.02 -0.18
N THR A 111 2.05 -15.27 -0.28
CA THR A 111 2.41 -16.16 -1.38
C THR A 111 1.80 -15.73 -2.71
N GLY A 112 0.61 -15.13 -2.71
CA GLY A 112 -0.02 -14.58 -3.91
C GLY A 112 0.69 -13.35 -4.49
N GLU A 113 1.48 -12.64 -3.69
CA GLU A 113 2.26 -11.48 -4.15
C GLU A 113 3.59 -11.85 -4.80
N LEU A 114 4.17 -13.00 -4.45
CA LEU A 114 5.43 -13.48 -5.00
C LEU A 114 5.42 -13.60 -6.54
N PRO A 115 4.46 -14.30 -7.18
CA PRO A 115 4.44 -14.41 -8.65
C PRO A 115 4.19 -13.05 -9.31
N ARG A 116 3.34 -12.20 -8.73
CA ARG A 116 3.05 -10.86 -9.28
C ARG A 116 4.28 -9.95 -9.30
N LEU A 117 5.17 -10.11 -8.31
CA LEU A 117 6.40 -9.32 -8.18
C LEU A 117 7.57 -9.90 -8.99
N HIS A 118 7.44 -11.11 -9.50
CA HIS A 118 8.45 -11.71 -10.35
C HIS A 118 8.44 -11.00 -11.73
N ASP A 119 9.61 -10.82 -12.34
CA ASP A 119 9.74 -10.13 -13.64
C ASP A 119 9.97 -11.16 -14.76
N ASP A 120 8.90 -11.90 -15.06
CA ASP A 120 8.78 -12.83 -16.16
C ASP A 120 7.43 -12.64 -16.89
N SER A 121 7.11 -13.53 -17.83
CA SER A 121 5.90 -13.46 -18.65
C SER A 121 4.58 -13.57 -17.89
N ASP A 122 4.60 -14.03 -16.63
CA ASP A 122 3.40 -14.24 -15.81
C ASP A 122 3.29 -13.22 -14.66
N GLY A 123 4.30 -12.35 -14.51
CA GLY A 123 4.39 -11.33 -13.48
C GLY A 123 3.86 -9.96 -13.91
N TYR A 124 3.87 -8.98 -13.00
CA TYR A 124 3.44 -7.60 -13.30
C TYR A 124 4.61 -6.65 -13.62
N GLY A 125 5.80 -7.23 -13.80
CA GLY A 125 7.01 -6.51 -14.18
C GLY A 125 7.02 -6.12 -15.66
N PRO A 126 8.05 -5.40 -16.13
CA PRO A 126 8.21 -5.05 -17.55
C PRO A 126 8.21 -6.24 -18.52
N ARG A 127 8.50 -7.46 -18.06
CA ARG A 127 8.56 -8.67 -18.90
C ARG A 127 7.26 -9.47 -18.98
N GLY A 128 6.22 -9.08 -18.24
CA GLY A 128 4.87 -9.66 -18.28
C GLY A 128 3.84 -8.71 -18.89
#